data_AF-A0A6P1HQ22-F1
#
_entry.id   AF-A0A6P1HQ22-F1
#
_cell.length_a   1.000
_cell.length_b   1.000
_cell.length_c   1.000
_cell.angle_alpha   90.00
_cell.angle_beta   90.00
_cell.angle_gamma   90.00
#
_symmetry.space_group_name_H-M   'P 1'
#
loop_
_entity.id
_entity.type
_entity.pdbx_description
1 polymer ?
#
loop_
_entity_poly.entity_id
_entity_poly.type
_entity_poly.pdbx_seq_one_letter_code
_entity_poly.pdbx_strand_id
1 'polypeptide(L)'
;MALTFTDVFKQLPINSKLIIPPQKPDIECILDSNVEVEITKKEVIDTPLNYPEDPTEPLRKVILTGKVKIIIKYSALVPSQKVHAAHFEVPFCTLIEWPDGPPQGTPITVEPVIEKKVFKREDERKIYKALLIRFDVYR
;
A
#
# COMPACT_ATOMS: atom_id res chain seq x y z
N MET A 1 1.46 -21.39 16.54
CA MET A 1 2.56 -21.46 15.57
C MET A 1 3.12 -20.05 15.43
N ALA A 2 4.45 -19.91 15.46
CA ALA A 2 5.08 -18.64 15.11
C ALA A 2 4.98 -18.46 13.60
N LEU A 3 4.63 -17.25 13.13
CA LEU A 3 4.65 -16.90 11.73
C LEU A 3 6.10 -16.90 11.24
N THR A 4 6.38 -17.66 10.19
CA THR A 4 7.70 -17.72 9.56
C THR A 4 7.65 -16.97 8.23
N PHE A 5 8.56 -16.02 8.05
CA PHE A 5 8.71 -15.31 6.79
C PHE A 5 9.13 -16.30 5.69
N THR A 6 8.50 -16.25 4.53
CA THR A 6 8.71 -17.23 3.46
C THR A 6 9.74 -16.80 2.41
N ASP A 7 10.46 -15.69 2.64
CA ASP A 7 11.31 -15.01 1.65
C ASP A 7 10.58 -14.53 0.38
N VAL A 8 9.25 -14.60 0.39
CA VAL A 8 8.39 -14.14 -0.71
C VAL A 8 7.85 -12.77 -0.37
N PHE A 9 8.17 -11.80 -1.20
CA PHE A 9 7.69 -10.44 -1.04
C PHE A 9 7.42 -9.76 -2.39
N LYS A 10 6.62 -8.68 -2.34
CA LYS A 10 6.43 -7.78 -3.49
C LYS A 10 6.51 -6.33 -3.06
N GLN A 11 7.30 -5.55 -3.78
CA GLN A 11 7.28 -4.09 -3.66
C GLN A 11 6.24 -3.50 -4.63
N LEU A 12 5.34 -2.68 -4.09
CA LEU A 12 4.30 -1.98 -4.83
C LEU A 12 4.51 -0.46 -4.73
N PRO A 13 4.87 0.21 -5.83
CA PRO A 13 4.84 1.67 -5.89
C PRO A 13 3.41 2.17 -6.05
N ILE A 14 2.96 3.06 -5.15
CA ILE A 14 1.65 3.72 -5.23
C ILE A 14 1.87 5.22 -5.38
N ASN A 15 1.93 5.67 -6.63
CA ASN A 15 2.18 7.06 -6.99
C ASN A 15 0.90 7.71 -7.53
N SER A 16 0.49 8.83 -6.95
CA SER A 16 -0.66 9.60 -7.43
C SER A 16 -0.69 10.98 -6.78
N LYS A 17 -1.64 11.81 -7.17
CA LYS A 17 -1.91 13.09 -6.52
C LYS A 17 -3.04 12.93 -5.51
N LEU A 18 -2.91 13.58 -4.36
CA LEU A 18 -4.00 13.76 -3.41
C LEU A 18 -4.58 15.15 -3.60
N ILE A 19 -5.90 15.24 -3.66
CA ILE A 19 -6.63 16.50 -3.86
C ILE A 19 -7.34 16.85 -2.56
N ILE A 20 -7.00 17.98 -1.96
CA ILE A 20 -7.65 18.44 -0.74
C ILE A 20 -9.17 18.55 -0.98
N PRO A 21 -10.01 17.94 -0.12
CA PRO A 21 -11.45 18.00 -0.25
C PRO A 21 -11.98 19.44 -0.20
N PRO A 22 -12.98 19.83 -1.02
CA PRO A 22 -13.46 21.22 -1.12
C PRO A 22 -13.84 21.86 0.21
N GLN A 23 -14.35 21.08 1.16
CA GLN A 23 -14.75 21.53 2.49
C GLN A 23 -13.59 21.87 3.45
N LYS A 24 -12.34 21.60 3.05
CA LYS A 24 -11.13 21.86 3.82
C LYS A 24 -10.42 23.10 3.26
N PRO A 25 -9.77 23.94 4.09
CA PRO A 25 -9.07 25.12 3.61
C PRO A 25 -7.82 24.74 2.82
N ASP A 26 -7.32 25.71 2.06
CA ASP A 26 -6.12 25.62 1.24
C ASP A 26 -4.87 25.39 2.09
N ILE A 27 -3.89 24.68 1.52
CA ILE A 27 -2.66 24.32 2.23
C ILE A 27 -1.64 25.45 2.11
N GLU A 28 -1.14 25.90 3.27
CA GLU A 28 0.10 26.65 3.37
C GLU A 28 1.29 25.68 3.42
N CYS A 29 1.32 24.77 4.41
CA CYS A 29 2.45 23.87 4.61
C CYS A 29 2.02 22.49 5.11
N ILE A 30 2.67 21.44 4.62
CA ILE A 30 2.49 20.08 5.14
C ILE A 30 3.32 19.95 6.42
N LEU A 31 2.66 19.59 7.52
CA LEU A 31 3.30 19.48 8.84
C LEU A 31 3.70 18.04 9.14
N ASP A 32 2.81 17.10 8.82
CA ASP A 32 3.00 15.68 9.14
C ASP A 32 2.14 14.82 8.21
N SER A 33 2.50 13.54 8.10
CA SER A 33 1.73 12.55 7.33
C SER A 33 1.72 11.21 8.05
N ASN A 34 0.56 10.59 8.15
CA ASN A 34 0.40 9.22 8.63
C ASN A 34 -0.10 8.35 7.48
N VAL A 35 0.41 7.12 7.40
CA VAL A 35 0.05 6.13 6.38
C VAL A 35 -0.16 4.80 7.07
N GLU A 36 -1.30 4.19 6.80
CA GLU A 36 -1.69 2.87 7.31
C GLU A 36 -2.19 2.03 6.12
N VAL A 37 -1.86 0.74 6.12
CA VAL A 37 -2.24 -0.18 5.04
C VAL A 37 -3.27 -1.17 5.58
N GLU A 38 -4.44 -1.20 4.97
CA GLU A 38 -5.51 -2.15 5.28
C GLU A 38 -5.62 -3.16 4.14
N ILE A 39 -5.34 -4.44 4.44
CA ILE A 39 -5.50 -5.55 3.48
C ILE A 39 -6.92 -6.10 3.65
N THR A 40 -7.73 -6.01 2.59
CA THR A 40 -9.11 -6.50 2.59
C THR A 40 -9.25 -7.90 2.01
N LYS A 41 -8.32 -8.30 1.13
CA LYS A 41 -8.26 -9.65 0.56
C LYS A 41 -6.81 -10.13 0.44
N LYS A 42 -6.57 -11.35 0.91
CA LYS A 42 -5.33 -12.11 0.72
C LYS A 42 -5.71 -13.56 0.40
N GLU A 43 -5.44 -14.01 -0.81
CA GLU A 43 -5.85 -15.34 -1.26
C GLU A 43 -4.77 -15.94 -2.16
N VAL A 44 -4.39 -17.19 -1.89
CA VAL A 44 -3.54 -17.96 -2.80
C VAL A 44 -4.40 -18.54 -3.91
N ILE A 45 -3.95 -18.38 -5.15
CA ILE A 45 -4.58 -18.93 -6.35
C ILE A 45 -3.63 -19.89 -7.05
N ASP A 46 -4.19 -20.98 -7.56
CA ASP A 46 -3.48 -21.85 -8.49
C ASP A 46 -3.46 -21.19 -9.88
N THR A 47 -2.36 -21.36 -10.61
CA THR A 47 -2.26 -20.92 -12.01
C THR A 47 -1.82 -22.09 -12.88
N PRO A 48 -2.18 -22.12 -14.17
CA PRO A 48 -1.74 -23.17 -15.09
C PRO A 48 -0.28 -23.01 -15.53
N LEU A 49 0.48 -22.10 -14.90
CA LEU A 49 1.86 -21.81 -15.23
C LEU A 49 2.79 -22.58 -14.29
N ASN A 50 3.93 -22.98 -14.82
CA ASN A 50 5.03 -23.49 -14.00
C ASN A 50 6.06 -22.38 -13.79
N TYR A 51 6.89 -22.53 -12.76
CA TYR A 51 7.93 -21.56 -12.48
C TYR A 51 9.00 -21.59 -13.59
N PRO A 52 9.46 -20.44 -14.12
CA PRO A 52 10.41 -20.43 -15.24
C PRO A 52 11.76 -21.07 -14.92
N GLU A 53 12.20 -21.01 -13.66
CA GLU A 53 13.49 -21.58 -13.23
C GLU A 53 13.39 -23.08 -12.94
N ASP A 54 12.23 -23.53 -12.45
CA ASP A 54 11.91 -24.96 -12.27
C ASP A 54 10.51 -25.28 -12.83
N PRO A 55 10.44 -25.80 -14.08
CA PRO A 55 9.17 -26.16 -14.70
C PRO A 55 8.42 -27.30 -14.03
N THR A 56 8.99 -27.97 -13.02
CA THR A 56 8.30 -29.01 -12.23
C THR A 56 7.45 -28.41 -11.10
N GLU A 57 7.68 -27.15 -10.73
CA GLU A 57 6.94 -26.47 -9.68
C GLU A 57 5.79 -25.62 -10.25
N PRO A 58 4.57 -25.73 -9.68
CA PRO A 58 3.47 -24.87 -10.07
C PRO A 58 3.74 -23.43 -9.60
N LEU A 59 3.56 -22.46 -10.50
CA LEU A 59 3.62 -21.06 -10.16
C LEU A 59 2.28 -20.66 -9.52
N ARG A 60 2.25 -20.55 -8.20
CA ARG A 60 1.10 -20.00 -7.48
C ARG A 60 1.27 -18.50 -7.32
N LYS A 61 0.14 -17.82 -7.11
CA LYS A 61 0.13 -16.37 -6.89
C LYS A 61 -0.73 -16.02 -5.69
N VAL A 62 -0.37 -14.95 -4.99
CA VAL A 62 -1.22 -14.35 -3.97
C VAL A 62 -1.92 -13.14 -4.58
N ILE A 63 -3.24 -13.18 -4.61
CA ILE A 63 -4.05 -11.98 -4.86
C ILE A 63 -4.08 -11.18 -3.58
N LEU A 64 -3.59 -9.94 -3.67
CA LEU A 64 -3.64 -8.98 -2.58
C LEU A 64 -4.48 -7.77 -2.99
N THR A 65 -5.52 -7.48 -2.22
CA THR A 65 -6.34 -6.28 -2.39
C THR A 65 -6.46 -5.56 -1.07
N GLY A 66 -6.48 -4.24 -1.13
CA GLY A 66 -6.61 -3.43 0.06
C GLY A 66 -6.71 -1.96 -0.26
N LYS A 67 -6.52 -1.14 0.77
CA LYS A 67 -6.45 0.30 0.66
C LYS A 67 -5.36 0.86 1.57
N VAL A 68 -4.76 1.94 1.11
CA VAL A 68 -3.84 2.74 1.93
C VAL A 68 -4.62 3.93 2.47
N LYS A 69 -4.74 4.01 3.79
CA LYS A 69 -5.28 5.16 4.51
C LYS A 69 -4.16 6.16 4.72
N ILE A 70 -4.41 7.41 4.35
CA ILE A 70 -3.42 8.49 4.43
C ILE A 70 -4.06 9.66 5.15
N ILE A 71 -3.37 10.17 6.17
CA ILE A 71 -3.76 11.38 6.89
C ILE A 71 -2.67 12.41 6.67
N ILE A 72 -3.00 13.53 6.04
CA ILE A 72 -2.10 14.67 5.89
C ILE A 72 -2.50 15.75 6.88
N LYS A 73 -1.60 16.09 7.81
CA LYS A 73 -1.74 17.26 8.68
C LYS A 73 -1.04 18.45 8.05
N TYR A 74 -1.71 19.59 8.00
CA TYR A 74 -1.20 20.78 7.33
C TYR A 74 -1.68 22.06 8.01
N SER A 75 -0.94 23.16 7.86
CA SER A 75 -1.39 24.50 8.22
C SER A 75 -2.20 25.11 7.08
N ALA A 76 -3.31 25.74 7.41
CA ALA A 76 -4.18 26.38 6.42
C ALA A 76 -3.60 27.74 5.96
N LEU A 77 -3.75 28.05 4.67
CA LEU A 77 -3.44 29.34 4.04
C LEU A 77 -4.50 30.39 4.42
N VAL A 78 -4.59 30.68 5.72
CA VAL A 78 -5.47 31.69 6.31
C VAL A 78 -4.70 32.43 7.41
N PRO A 79 -5.06 33.68 7.76
CA PRO A 79 -4.30 34.46 8.75
C PRO A 79 -4.13 33.78 10.12
N SER A 80 -5.10 32.95 10.52
CA SER A 80 -5.03 32.20 11.79
C SER A 80 -4.16 30.94 11.74
N GLN A 81 -3.69 30.53 10.54
CA GLN A 81 -2.84 29.36 10.29
C GLN A 81 -3.24 28.09 11.06
N LYS A 82 -4.55 27.85 11.19
CA LYS A 82 -5.07 26.69 11.92
C LYS A 82 -4.58 25.38 11.29
N VAL A 83 -4.38 24.38 12.13
CA VAL A 83 -3.97 23.03 11.71
C VAL A 83 -5.20 22.22 11.31
N HIS A 84 -5.15 21.61 10.13
CA HIS A 84 -6.19 20.73 9.61
C HIS A 84 -5.61 19.36 9.25
N ALA A 85 -6.48 18.35 9.25
CA ALA A 85 -6.18 17.02 8.73
C ALA A 85 -7.09 16.68 7.54
N ALA A 86 -6.49 16.24 6.43
CA ALA A 86 -7.18 15.67 5.28
C ALA A 86 -6.95 14.16 5.24
N HIS A 87 -8.02 13.39 5.01
CA HIS A 87 -8.02 11.93 5.01
C HIS A 87 -8.23 11.43 3.59
N PHE A 88 -7.48 10.41 3.20
CA PHE A 88 -7.54 9.80 1.88
C PHE A 88 -7.51 8.28 2.00
N GLU A 89 -8.22 7.62 1.10
CA GLU A 89 -8.12 6.18 0.91
C GLU A 89 -7.70 5.92 -0.55
N VAL A 90 -6.63 5.16 -0.72
CA VAL A 90 -6.10 4.81 -2.04
C VAL A 90 -6.19 3.29 -2.20
N PRO A 91 -7.14 2.77 -3.01
CA PRO A 91 -7.25 1.33 -3.22
C PRO A 91 -6.04 0.80 -4.00
N PHE A 92 -5.68 -0.45 -3.74
CA PHE A 92 -4.67 -1.17 -4.50
C PHE A 92 -5.09 -2.61 -4.73
N CYS A 93 -4.59 -3.18 -5.83
CA CYS A 93 -4.68 -4.60 -6.14
C CYS A 93 -3.35 -5.02 -6.76
N THR A 94 -2.76 -6.11 -6.29
CA THR A 94 -1.50 -6.62 -6.81
C THR A 94 -1.43 -8.14 -6.71
N LEU A 95 -0.46 -8.73 -7.40
CA LEU A 95 -0.15 -10.14 -7.39
C LEU A 95 1.27 -10.34 -6.88
N ILE A 96 1.43 -11.27 -5.95
CA ILE A 96 2.74 -11.75 -5.48
C ILE A 96 2.95 -13.13 -6.07
N GLU A 97 4.07 -13.34 -6.76
CA GLU A 97 4.43 -14.65 -7.29
C GLU A 97 5.05 -15.49 -6.17
N TRP A 98 4.58 -16.72 -6.03
CA TRP A 98 5.02 -17.64 -4.99
C TRP A 98 5.26 -19.03 -5.62
N PRO A 99 6.49 -19.27 -6.12
CA PRO A 99 6.93 -20.61 -6.51
C PRO A 99 6.83 -21.55 -5.31
N ASP A 100 6.25 -22.74 -5.50
CA ASP A 100 5.96 -23.69 -4.42
C ASP A 100 5.09 -23.11 -3.28
N GLY A 101 4.24 -22.12 -3.60
CA GLY A 101 3.23 -21.63 -2.65
C GLY A 101 2.31 -22.75 -2.17
N PRO A 102 1.61 -22.63 -1.03
CA PRO A 102 0.69 -23.67 -0.58
C PRO A 102 -0.54 -23.77 -1.51
N PRO A 103 -1.31 -24.87 -1.49
CA PRO A 103 -2.52 -25.01 -2.31
C PRO A 103 -3.52 -23.86 -2.13
N GLN A 104 -4.31 -23.59 -3.16
CA GLN A 104 -5.38 -22.60 -3.10
C GLN A 104 -6.27 -22.80 -1.87
N GLY A 105 -6.66 -21.68 -1.25
CA GLY A 105 -7.47 -21.67 -0.03
C GLY A 105 -6.68 -21.87 1.27
N THR A 106 -5.37 -22.14 1.20
CA THR A 106 -4.53 -22.19 2.41
C THR A 106 -4.48 -20.81 3.08
N PRO A 107 -4.75 -20.72 4.40
CA PRO A 107 -4.60 -19.47 5.13
C PRO A 107 -3.15 -18.98 5.11
N ILE A 108 -2.98 -17.70 4.80
CA ILE A 108 -1.67 -17.04 4.76
C ILE A 108 -1.71 -15.72 5.54
N THR A 109 -0.54 -15.24 5.94
CA THR A 109 -0.39 -13.89 6.49
C THR A 109 0.45 -13.06 5.54
N VAL A 110 0.04 -11.81 5.34
CA VAL A 110 0.77 -10.83 4.54
C VAL A 110 0.89 -9.59 5.40
N GLU A 111 2.12 -9.15 5.64
CA GLU A 111 2.38 -7.94 6.41
C GLU A 111 2.90 -6.83 5.50
N PRO A 112 2.29 -5.63 5.53
CA PRO A 112 2.77 -4.50 4.79
C PRO A 112 3.87 -3.75 5.56
N VAL A 113 4.96 -3.45 4.89
CA VAL A 113 6.07 -2.61 5.36
C VAL A 113 6.16 -1.37 4.48
N ILE A 114 6.03 -0.20 5.09
CA ILE A 114 6.19 1.08 4.37
C ILE A 114 7.69 1.38 4.26
N GLU A 115 8.29 1.07 3.10
CA GLU A 115 9.71 1.31 2.86
C GLU A 115 10.01 2.76 2.50
N LYS A 116 9.10 3.43 1.79
CA LYS A 116 9.27 4.83 1.41
C LYS A 116 7.95 5.59 1.43
N LYS A 117 8.00 6.81 1.96
CA LYS A 117 6.88 7.74 2.03
C LYS A 117 7.35 9.14 1.64
N VAL A 118 6.82 9.68 0.55
CA VAL A 118 7.11 11.04 0.08
C VAL A 118 5.80 11.77 -0.17
N PHE A 119 5.65 12.93 0.46
CA PHE A 119 4.58 13.89 0.21
C PHE A 119 5.17 15.25 -0.08
N LYS A 120 4.74 15.89 -1.17
CA LYS A 120 5.18 17.24 -1.55
C LYS A 120 3.96 18.06 -1.96
N ARG A 121 3.85 19.27 -1.43
CA ARG A 121 2.87 20.26 -1.91
C ARG A 121 3.22 20.60 -3.36
N GLU A 122 2.30 20.37 -4.29
CA GLU A 122 2.43 20.83 -5.68
C GLU A 122 1.79 22.22 -5.85
N ASP A 123 0.58 22.38 -5.29
CA ASP A 123 -0.13 23.65 -5.20
C ASP A 123 -0.94 23.68 -3.88
N GLU A 124 -1.79 24.68 -3.71
CA GLU A 124 -2.61 24.88 -2.50
C GLU A 124 -3.64 23.76 -2.24
N ARG A 125 -3.98 22.96 -3.27
CA ARG A 125 -5.00 21.90 -3.23
C ARG A 125 -4.45 20.52 -3.62
N LYS A 126 -3.24 20.43 -4.18
CA LYS A 126 -2.65 19.20 -4.71
C LYS A 126 -1.38 18.84 -3.97
N ILE A 127 -1.30 17.58 -3.57
CA ILE A 127 -0.13 16.98 -2.94
C ILE A 127 0.34 15.83 -3.83
N TYR A 128 1.58 15.91 -4.28
CA TYR A 128 2.28 14.78 -4.87
C TYR A 128 2.53 13.71 -3.80
N LYS A 129 2.13 12.47 -4.07
CA LYS A 129 2.38 11.31 -3.22
C LYS A 129 3.16 10.25 -3.98
N ALA A 130 4.23 9.76 -3.36
CA ALA A 130 4.90 8.53 -3.74
C ALA A 130 5.10 7.63 -2.52
N LEU A 131 4.55 6.43 -2.58
CA LEU A 131 4.69 5.39 -1.56
C LEU A 131 5.36 4.16 -2.18
N LEU A 132 6.27 3.54 -1.45
CA LEU A 132 6.78 2.20 -1.74
C LEU A 132 6.39 1.31 -0.56
N ILE A 133 5.55 0.32 -0.82
CA ILE A 133 5.08 -0.63 0.20
C ILE A 133 5.59 -2.00 -0.20
N ARG A 134 6.29 -2.67 0.71
CA ARG A 134 6.66 -4.07 0.56
C ARG A 134 5.63 -4.93 1.28
N PHE A 135 5.16 -5.98 0.63
CA PHE A 135 4.26 -6.96 1.22
C PHE A 135 5.03 -8.25 1.45
N ASP A 136 5.23 -8.60 2.71
CA ASP A 136 5.98 -9.78 3.15
C ASP A 136 5.00 -10.92 3.43
N VAL A 137 5.22 -12.08 2.83
CA VAL A 137 4.36 -13.26 2.99
C VAL A 137 4.90 -14.15 4.12
N TYR A 138 4.00 -14.63 4.98
CA TYR A 138 4.30 -15.47 6.14
C TYR A 138 3.42 -16.72 6.16
N ARG A 139 3.99 -17.80 6.72
CA ARG A 139 3.34 -19.10 6.92
C ARG A 139 3.58 -19.66 8.32
#